data_AF-A0A4Z2CXU5-F1
#
_entry.id   AF-A0A4Z2CXU5-F1
#
_cell.length_a   1.000
_cell.length_b   1.000
_cell.length_c   1.000
_cell.angle_alpha   90.00
_cell.angle_beta   90.00
_cell.angle_gamma   90.00
#
_symmetry.space_group_name_H-M   'P 1'
#
loop_
_entity.id
_entity.type
_entity.pdbx_description
1 polymer ?
#
loop_
_entity_poly.entity_id
_entity_poly.type
_entity_poly.pdbx_seq_one_letter_code
_entity_poly.pdbx_strand_id
1 'polypeptide(L)'
;MEVLVMVNFTRFVEAGRVVFIASGPHAKKVAIIVEIIDQRRVLIDGPCSGVPRQEINLNKLHLTKLKFKLPHGCGTNSVKRHWLKYDITKHWESTAWARKLHRKSLRAAMTDFDRFKVMVARKQRNNILKQFKLKKPDGKIIRKKAVQK
;
A
#
# COMPACT_ATOMS: atom_id res chain seq x y z
N MET A 1 -11.09 -22.94 27.44
CA MET A 1 -9.76 -23.24 26.87
C MET A 1 -9.94 -23.26 25.36
N GLU A 2 -9.45 -22.33 24.55
CA GLU A 2 -8.30 -21.44 24.64
C GLU A 2 -8.72 -19.98 24.40
N VAL A 3 -8.10 -19.04 25.11
CA VAL A 3 -8.15 -17.63 24.74
C VAL A 3 -7.14 -17.45 23.61
N LEU A 4 -7.62 -17.32 22.38
CA LEU A 4 -6.80 -16.95 21.23
C LEU A 4 -6.27 -15.53 21.49
N VAL A 5 -5.05 -15.43 22.03
CA VAL A 5 -4.31 -14.18 22.11
C VAL A 5 -4.01 -13.76 20.67
N MET A 6 -4.86 -12.90 20.12
CA MET A 6 -4.73 -12.40 18.76
C MET A 6 -3.52 -11.46 18.72
N VAL A 7 -2.37 -11.98 18.30
CA VAL A 7 -1.14 -11.21 18.18
C VAL A 7 -1.35 -10.14 17.09
N ASN A 8 -1.46 -8.87 17.48
CA ASN A 8 -1.78 -7.75 16.60
C ASN A 8 -0.67 -7.37 15.59
N PHE A 9 0.45 -8.09 15.58
CA PHE A 9 1.57 -7.85 14.67
C PHE A 9 1.45 -8.75 13.44
N THR A 10 1.19 -8.15 12.28
CA THR A 10 0.99 -8.89 11.00
C THR A 10 2.04 -8.57 9.94
N ARG A 11 2.88 -7.55 10.17
CA ARG A 11 3.87 -7.06 9.21
C ARG A 11 5.23 -7.05 9.88
N PHE A 12 5.96 -8.14 9.71
CA PHE A 12 7.30 -8.31 10.25
C PHE A 12 8.37 -7.85 9.26
N VAL A 13 9.54 -7.47 9.77
CA VAL A 13 10.72 -7.21 8.95
C VAL A 13 11.33 -8.55 8.59
N GLU A 14 11.26 -8.93 7.32
CA GLU A 14 11.72 -10.23 6.85
C GLU A 14 12.01 -10.19 5.34
N ALA A 15 12.86 -11.10 4.88
CA ALA A 15 13.20 -11.24 3.48
C ALA A 15 11.96 -11.55 2.62
N GLY A 16 11.87 -10.93 1.44
CA GLY A 16 10.75 -11.08 0.51
C GLY A 16 9.53 -10.22 0.83
N ARG A 17 9.57 -9.40 1.89
CA ARG A 17 8.50 -8.43 2.16
C ARG A 17 8.62 -7.21 1.28
N VAL A 18 7.50 -6.79 0.68
CA VAL A 18 7.43 -5.56 -0.09
C VAL A 18 7.29 -4.38 0.86
N VAL A 19 8.12 -3.37 0.65
CA VAL A 19 8.16 -2.14 1.44
C VAL A 19 7.93 -0.95 0.54
N PHE A 20 7.24 0.05 1.09
CA PHE A 20 7.07 1.36 0.47
C PHE A 20 8.07 2.34 1.06
N ILE A 21 8.79 3.06 0.21
CA ILE A 21 9.81 4.03 0.63
C ILE A 21 9.12 5.37 0.92
N ALA A 22 9.10 5.78 2.18
CA ALA A 22 8.42 6.99 2.63
C ALA A 22 9.21 8.27 2.32
N SER A 23 10.55 8.21 2.41
CA SER A 23 11.44 9.36 2.25
C SER A 23 12.76 8.99 1.57
N GLY A 24 13.47 9.99 1.04
CA GLY A 24 14.74 9.85 0.34
C GLY A 24 14.63 9.92 -1.19
N PRO A 25 15.75 9.65 -1.91
CA PRO A 25 15.82 9.81 -3.36
C PRO A 25 14.82 8.94 -4.14
N HIS A 26 14.45 7.80 -3.56
CA HIS A 26 13.51 6.84 -4.16
C HIS A 26 12.14 6.85 -3.47
N ALA A 27 11.75 7.97 -2.85
CA ALA A 27 10.46 8.10 -2.19
C ALA A 27 9.28 7.79 -3.13
N LYS A 28 8.20 7.28 -2.56
CA LYS A 28 6.97 6.85 -3.26
C LYS A 28 7.11 5.63 -4.17
N LYS A 29 8.28 4.98 -4.17
CA LYS A 29 8.50 3.70 -4.85
C LYS A 29 8.36 2.53 -3.88
N VAL A 30 8.23 1.33 -4.45
CA VAL A 30 8.24 0.07 -3.70
C VAL A 30 9.52 -0.70 -3.95
N ALA A 31 9.99 -1.43 -2.95
CA ALA A 31 11.14 -2.32 -3.03
C ALA A 31 10.86 -3.59 -2.21
N ILE A 32 11.76 -4.56 -2.25
CA ILE A 32 11.71 -5.77 -1.44
C ILE A 32 12.86 -5.76 -0.45
N ILE A 33 12.60 -6.16 0.80
CA ILE A 33 13.68 -6.48 1.75
C ILE A 33 14.35 -7.77 1.29
N VAL A 34 15.64 -7.71 1.02
CA VAL A 34 16.44 -8.88 0.62
C VAL A 34 17.08 -9.53 1.84
N GLU A 35 17.60 -8.69 2.74
CA GLU A 35 18.35 -9.11 3.92
C GLU A 35 18.23 -8.06 5.03
N ILE A 36 18.38 -8.50 6.27
CA ILE A 36 18.40 -7.64 7.46
C ILE A 36 19.86 -7.46 7.84
N ILE A 37 20.32 -6.21 7.87
CA ILE A 37 21.72 -5.89 8.19
C ILE A 37 21.88 -5.83 9.71
N ASP A 38 21.02 -5.03 10.35
CA ASP A 38 21.00 -4.86 11.80
C ASP A 38 19.58 -4.51 12.28
N GLN A 39 19.43 -4.15 13.56
CA GLN A 39 18.13 -3.84 14.17
C GLN A 39 17.40 -2.65 13.51
N ARG A 40 18.14 -1.73 12.88
CA ARG A 40 17.59 -0.48 12.31
C ARG A 40 17.68 -0.43 10.79
N ARG A 41 18.55 -1.22 10.16
CA ARG A 41 18.85 -1.19 8.74
C ARG A 41 18.54 -2.50 8.05
N VAL A 42 18.04 -2.37 6.83
CA VAL A 42 17.78 -3.49 5.93
C VAL A 42 18.37 -3.22 4.56
N LEU A 43 18.72 -4.29 3.85
CA LEU A 43 19.11 -4.25 2.46
C LEU A 43 17.85 -4.37 1.60
N ILE A 44 17.57 -3.34 0.80
CA ILE A 44 16.43 -3.35 -0.13
C ILE A 44 16.89 -3.45 -1.57
N ASP A 45 16.03 -4.03 -2.42
CA ASP A 45 16.25 -4.09 -3.86
C ASP A 45 14.92 -3.97 -4.61
N GLY A 46 14.90 -3.23 -5.71
CA GLY A 46 13.70 -2.93 -6.50
C GLY A 46 14.01 -2.76 -7.99
N PRO A 47 14.50 -3.81 -8.68
CA PRO A 47 14.94 -3.69 -10.07
C PRO A 47 13.81 -3.31 -11.03
N CYS A 48 12.57 -3.73 -10.75
CA CYS A 48 11.39 -3.41 -11.57
C CYS A 48 10.76 -2.06 -11.23
N SER A 49 11.06 -1.48 -10.07
CA SER A 49 10.56 -0.16 -9.64
C SER A 49 11.59 0.96 -9.83
N GLY A 50 12.79 0.61 -10.33
CA GLY A 50 13.91 1.54 -10.49
C GLY A 50 14.46 2.02 -9.15
N VAL A 51 14.51 1.13 -8.16
CA VAL A 51 15.20 1.33 -6.89
C VAL A 51 16.45 0.44 -6.91
N PRO A 52 17.67 1.02 -6.90
CA PRO A 52 18.89 0.22 -6.86
C PRO A 52 19.03 -0.46 -5.50
N ARG A 53 19.79 -1.56 -5.50
CA ARG A 53 20.15 -2.28 -4.29
C ARG A 53 20.92 -1.36 -3.35
N GLN A 54 20.39 -1.13 -2.15
CA GLN A 54 20.99 -0.23 -1.17
C GLN A 54 20.56 -0.55 0.25
N GLU A 55 21.36 -0.15 1.23
CA GLU A 55 20.94 -0.14 2.62
C GLU A 55 19.97 1.01 2.90
N ILE A 56 19.00 0.78 3.78
CA ILE A 56 18.08 1.82 4.23
C ILE A 56 17.63 1.58 5.67
N ASN A 57 17.46 2.67 6.42
CA ASN A 57 16.87 2.64 7.76
C ASN A 57 15.38 2.26 7.68
N LEU A 58 14.94 1.36 8.55
CA LEU A 58 13.54 0.92 8.69
C LEU A 58 12.58 2.09 8.95
N ASN A 59 13.02 3.15 9.63
CA ASN A 59 12.21 4.36 9.88
C ASN A 59 11.79 5.09 8.59
N LYS A 60 12.51 4.89 7.48
CA LYS A 60 12.17 5.47 6.17
C LYS A 60 11.24 4.56 5.35
N LEU A 61 10.90 3.38 5.87
CA LEU A 61 10.10 2.38 5.18
C LEU A 61 8.74 2.23 5.84
N HIS A 62 7.77 1.85 5.03
CA HIS A 62 6.48 1.37 5.48
C HIS A 62 6.29 -0.06 5.00
N LEU A 63 6.17 -0.99 5.95
CA LEU A 63 5.93 -2.40 5.65
C LEU A 63 4.53 -2.57 5.04
N THR A 64 4.47 -3.22 3.89
CA THR A 64 3.19 -3.57 3.27
C THR A 64 2.71 -4.95 3.75
N LYS A 65 1.46 -5.29 3.44
CA LYS A 65 0.93 -6.64 3.68
C LYS A 65 1.50 -7.68 2.72
N LEU A 66 2.05 -7.25 1.58
CA LEU A 66 2.55 -8.13 0.53
C LEU A 66 3.88 -8.75 0.96
N LYS A 67 3.96 -10.08 0.88
CA LYS A 67 5.14 -10.88 1.17
C LYS A 67 5.20 -12.01 0.15
N PHE A 68 6.40 -12.31 -0.32
CA PHE A 68 6.66 -13.45 -1.18
C PHE A 68 7.84 -14.24 -0.64
N LYS A 69 7.94 -15.52 -1.02
CA LYS A 69 9.09 -16.33 -0.65
C LYS A 69 10.28 -15.90 -1.50
N LEU A 70 11.30 -15.36 -0.84
CA LEU A 70 12.56 -14.98 -1.46
C LEU A 70 13.70 -15.68 -0.74
N PRO A 71 14.64 -16.33 -1.45
CA PRO A 71 15.86 -16.82 -0.82
C PRO A 71 16.64 -15.66 -0.18
N HIS A 72 17.12 -15.88 1.04
CA HIS A 72 17.90 -14.89 1.79
C HIS A 72 19.16 -14.47 1.01
N GLY A 73 19.49 -13.18 1.02
CA GLY A 73 20.72 -12.66 0.41
C GLY A 73 20.79 -12.74 -1.12
N CYS A 74 19.70 -13.09 -1.82
CA CYS A 74 19.78 -13.34 -3.26
C CYS A 74 20.15 -12.08 -4.07
N GLY A 75 20.90 -12.26 -5.17
CA GLY A 75 21.33 -11.18 -6.04
C GLY A 75 20.18 -10.52 -6.83
N THR A 76 20.41 -9.32 -7.36
CA THR A 76 19.41 -8.50 -8.05
C THR A 76 18.74 -9.21 -9.23
N ASN A 77 19.48 -10.03 -9.98
CA ASN A 77 18.91 -10.84 -11.07
C ASN A 77 17.89 -11.86 -10.54
N SER A 78 18.16 -12.48 -9.39
CA SER A 78 17.21 -13.39 -8.75
C SER A 78 15.99 -12.63 -8.25
N VAL A 79 16.18 -11.47 -7.62
CA VAL A 79 15.09 -10.58 -7.18
C VAL A 79 14.20 -10.22 -8.37
N LYS A 80 14.78 -9.82 -9.51
CA LYS A 80 14.03 -9.50 -10.74
C LYS A 80 13.20 -10.68 -11.23
N ARG A 81 13.78 -11.88 -11.29
CA ARG A 81 13.05 -13.10 -11.68
C ARG A 81 11.86 -13.38 -10.76
N HIS A 82 12.05 -13.30 -9.44
CA HIS A 82 10.97 -13.52 -8.47
C HIS A 82 9.93 -12.41 -8.53
N TRP A 83 10.34 -11.16 -8.75
CA TRP A 83 9.45 -10.02 -8.90
C TRP A 83 8.46 -10.21 -10.05
N LEU A 84 8.97 -10.67 -11.19
CA LEU A 84 8.17 -10.98 -12.36
C LEU A 84 7.32 -12.24 -12.15
N LYS A 85 7.91 -13.31 -11.59
CA LYS A 85 7.19 -14.57 -11.31
C LYS A 85 5.96 -14.37 -10.42
N TYR A 86 6.05 -13.49 -9.43
CA TYR A 86 4.96 -13.21 -8.50
C TYR A 86 4.15 -11.97 -8.86
N ASP A 87 4.36 -11.35 -10.03
CA ASP A 87 3.64 -10.15 -10.49
C ASP A 87 3.50 -9.07 -9.42
N ILE A 88 4.60 -8.79 -8.69
CA ILE A 88 4.57 -7.95 -7.48
C ILE A 88 4.05 -6.55 -7.79
N THR A 89 4.38 -6.00 -8.96
CA THR A 89 3.89 -4.70 -9.43
C THR A 89 2.36 -4.68 -9.52
N LYS A 90 1.76 -5.71 -10.13
CA LYS A 90 0.31 -5.83 -10.29
C LYS A 90 -0.38 -5.98 -8.93
N HIS A 91 0.18 -6.81 -8.05
CA HIS A 91 -0.35 -6.95 -6.69
C HIS A 91 -0.28 -5.63 -5.92
N TRP A 92 0.84 -4.89 -6.01
CA TRP A 92 0.96 -3.56 -5.41
C TRP A 92 -0.09 -2.59 -5.96
N GLU A 93 -0.21 -2.48 -7.29
CA GLU A 93 -1.16 -1.58 -7.96
C GLU A 93 -2.63 -1.88 -7.62
N SER A 94 -2.96 -3.16 -7.40
CA SER A 94 -4.31 -3.57 -6.98
C SER A 94 -4.68 -3.07 -5.57
N THR A 95 -3.69 -2.77 -4.72
CA THR A 95 -3.95 -2.36 -3.34
C THR A 95 -4.70 -1.03 -3.28
N ALA A 96 -5.59 -0.89 -2.30
CA ALA A 96 -6.30 0.36 -2.04
C ALA A 96 -5.33 1.53 -1.77
N TRP A 97 -4.14 1.22 -1.21
CA TRP A 97 -3.12 2.22 -0.95
C TRP A 97 -2.46 2.72 -2.24
N ALA A 98 -2.02 1.83 -3.13
CA ALA A 98 -1.48 2.23 -4.43
C ALA A 98 -2.51 3.01 -5.25
N ARG A 99 -3.77 2.55 -5.30
CA ARG A 99 -4.87 3.28 -5.95
C ARG A 99 -5.09 4.69 -5.37
N LYS A 100 -4.95 4.85 -4.05
CA LYS A 100 -5.02 6.16 -3.38
C LYS A 100 -3.85 7.07 -3.77
N LEU A 101 -2.63 6.54 -3.81
CA LEU A 101 -1.44 7.27 -4.24
C LEU A 101 -1.56 7.70 -5.70
N HIS A 102 -1.97 6.80 -6.58
CA HIS A 102 -2.19 7.09 -7.99
C HIS A 102 -3.24 8.19 -8.19
N ARG A 103 -4.38 8.12 -7.50
CA ARG A 103 -5.40 9.18 -7.53
C ARG A 103 -4.85 10.53 -7.06
N LYS A 104 -3.98 10.55 -6.05
CA LYS A 104 -3.32 11.78 -5.57
C LYS A 104 -2.37 12.33 -6.63
N SER A 105 -1.62 11.46 -7.31
CA SER A 105 -0.72 11.83 -8.41
C SER A 105 -1.49 12.45 -9.58
N LEU A 106 -2.57 11.81 -10.03
CA LEU A 106 -3.41 12.32 -11.11
C LEU A 106 -4.03 13.68 -10.77
N ARG A 107 -4.48 13.88 -9.53
CA ARG A 107 -5.00 15.18 -9.10
C ARG A 107 -3.94 16.27 -9.05
N ALA A 108 -2.70 15.92 -8.70
CA ALA A 108 -1.59 16.87 -8.69
C ALA A 108 -1.15 17.26 -10.10
N ALA A 109 -1.23 16.34 -11.06
CA ALA A 109 -0.87 16.56 -12.46
C ALA A 109 -2.02 17.18 -13.31
N MET A 110 -3.17 17.47 -12.71
CA MET A 110 -4.38 17.88 -13.43
C MET A 110 -4.30 19.33 -13.91
N THR A 111 -4.56 19.55 -15.19
CA THR A 111 -4.65 20.90 -15.77
C THR A 111 -5.96 21.61 -15.34
N ASP A 112 -6.06 22.92 -15.54
CA ASP A 112 -7.29 23.67 -15.23
C ASP A 112 -8.50 23.13 -16.02
N PHE A 113 -8.30 22.82 -17.30
CA PHE A 113 -9.33 22.24 -18.14
C PHE A 113 -9.80 20.87 -17.64
N ASP A 114 -8.88 20.02 -17.16
CA ASP A 114 -9.25 18.73 -16.57
C ASP A 114 -10.01 18.88 -15.25
N ARG A 115 -9.67 19.90 -14.44
CA ARG A 115 -10.45 20.24 -13.23
C ARG A 115 -11.88 20.65 -13.59
N PHE A 116 -12.06 21.41 -14.67
CA PHE A 116 -13.38 21.75 -15.18
C PHE A 116 -14.16 20.51 -15.62
N LYS A 117 -13.56 19.60 -16.39
CA LYS A 117 -14.18 18.31 -16.77
C LYS A 117 -14.62 17.49 -15.56
N VAL A 118 -13.76 17.37 -14.55
CA VAL A 118 -14.08 16.65 -13.31
C VAL A 118 -15.23 17.30 -12.55
N MET A 119 -15.29 18.64 -12.50
CA MET A 119 -16.41 19.36 -11.90
C MET A 119 -17.73 19.07 -12.62
N VAL A 120 -17.75 19.15 -13.96
CA VAL A 120 -18.95 18.88 -14.77
C VAL A 120 -19.42 17.44 -14.57
N ALA A 121 -18.52 16.46 -14.65
CA ALA A 121 -18.83 15.05 -14.42
C ALA A 121 -19.38 14.79 -13.00
N ARG A 122 -18.84 15.49 -11.98
CA ARG A 122 -19.36 15.43 -10.60
C ARG A 122 -20.77 15.99 -10.50
N LYS A 123 -21.07 17.10 -11.19
CA LYS A 123 -22.41 17.71 -11.22
C LYS A 123 -23.43 16.76 -11.85
N GLN A 124 -23.09 16.16 -12.99
CA GLN A 124 -23.93 15.16 -13.66
C GLN A 124 -24.20 13.95 -12.76
N ARG A 125 -23.16 13.34 -12.17
CA ARG A 125 -23.30 12.23 -11.22
C ARG A 125 -24.22 12.58 -10.06
N ASN A 126 -24.04 13.76 -9.45
CA ASN A 126 -24.83 14.18 -8.31
C ASN A 126 -26.30 14.43 -8.66
N ASN A 127 -26.58 14.95 -9.87
CA ASN A 127 -27.95 15.12 -10.34
C ASN A 127 -28.65 13.76 -10.50
N ILE A 128 -27.97 12.77 -11.11
CA ILE A 128 -28.46 11.40 -11.23
C ILE A 128 -28.72 10.79 -9.85
N LEU A 129 -27.76 10.87 -8.93
CA LEU A 129 -27.93 10.33 -7.56
C LEU A 129 -29.07 10.98 -6.78
N LYS A 130 -29.35 12.28 -7.00
CA LYS A 130 -30.50 12.97 -6.39
C LYS A 130 -31.83 12.46 -6.94
N GLN A 131 -31.92 12.15 -8.23
CA GLN A 131 -33.12 11.59 -8.84
C GLN A 131 -33.47 10.23 -8.23
N PHE A 132 -32.47 9.39 -7.96
CA PHE A 132 -32.66 8.05 -7.41
C PHE A 132 -33.01 7.99 -5.91
N LYS A 133 -33.18 9.13 -5.20
CA LYS A 133 -33.54 9.23 -3.77
C LYS A 133 -33.13 8.00 -2.93
N LEU A 134 -31.83 7.74 -2.83
CA LEU A 134 -31.33 6.65 -1.98
C LEU A 134 -31.69 6.98 -0.52
N LYS A 135 -32.76 6.35 0.01
CA LYS A 135 -33.05 6.37 1.44
C LYS A 135 -31.82 5.81 2.15
N LYS A 136 -31.36 6.46 3.23
CA LYS A 136 -30.39 5.83 4.12
C LYS A 136 -30.98 4.47 4.53
N PRO A 137 -30.22 3.36 4.51
CA PRO A 137 -30.71 2.13 5.11
C PRO A 137 -31.10 2.46 6.55
N ASP A 138 -32.32 2.10 6.95
CA ASP A 138 -32.84 2.40 8.28
C ASP A 138 -31.87 1.85 9.32
N GLY A 139 -31.10 2.75 9.93
CA GLY A 139 -30.02 2.38 10.82
C GLY A 139 -30.60 1.74 12.06
N LYS A 140 -30.44 0.43 12.23
CA LYS A 140 -30.50 -0.18 13.57
C LYS A 140 -29.42 0.51 14.41
N ILE A 141 -29.84 1.40 15.29
CA ILE A 141 -28.99 2.01 16.31
C ILE A 141 -28.45 0.87 17.16
N ILE A 142 -27.20 0.46 16.93
CA ILE A 142 -26.50 -0.48 17.80
C ILE A 142 -26.26 0.26 19.11
N ARG A 143 -27.22 0.16 20.04
CA ARG A 143 -27.04 0.61 21.43
C ARG A 143 -25.86 -0.18 21.98
N LYS A 144 -24.71 0.46 22.13
CA LYS A 144 -23.58 -0.14 22.87
C LYS A 144 -24.09 -0.42 24.28
N LYS A 145 -24.20 -1.69 24.67
CA LYS A 145 -24.47 -2.05 26.07
C LYS A 145 -23.34 -1.45 26.91
N ALA A 146 -23.70 -0.68 27.93
CA ALA A 146 -22.75 -0.13 28.88
C ALA A 146 -21.95 -1.28 29.52
N VAL A 147 -20.64 -1.11 29.60
CA VAL A 147 -19.75 -2.02 30.32
C VAL A 147 -20.04 -1.80 31.81
N GLN A 148 -20.56 -2.82 32.49
CA GLN A 148 -20.73 -2.80 33.95
C GLN A 148 -19.34 -2.78 34.61
N LYS A 149 -19.22 -1.94 35.64
CA LYS A 149 -18.00 -1.62 36.39
C LYS A 149 -17.40 -2.83 37.11
#